data_AF-A0A226DS53-F1
#
_entry.id   AF-A0A226DS53-F1
#
_cell.length_a   1.000
_cell.length_b   1.000
_cell.length_c   1.000
_cell.angle_alpha   90.00
_cell.angle_beta   90.00
_cell.angle_gamma   90.00
#
_symmetry.space_group_name_H-M   'P 1'
#
loop_
_entity.id
_entity.type
_entity.pdbx_description
1 polymer ?
#
loop_
_entity_poly.entity_id
_entity_poly.type
_entity_poly.pdbx_seq_one_letter_code
_entity_poly.pdbx_strand_id
1 'polypeptide(L)'
;MWTTSFRPFFIHHLRVCIFLSCTLCRWDATSEQIIPRDSTKLGILYQKSQLISGVVYAVGITLKISRGKDSIAEKCQGVVFLLCLIICILARWYWPRKGQLSEPCRMLNSCFRFEKVLISGYGT
;
A
#
# COMPACT_ATOMS: atom_id res chain seq x y z
N MET A 1 -16.03 9.92 8.24
CA MET A 1 -15.58 9.42 6.92
C MET A 1 -14.38 8.48 7.00
N TRP A 2 -13.26 8.86 7.61
CA TRP A 2 -12.07 7.98 7.67
C TRP A 2 -12.34 6.70 8.47
N THR A 3 -12.91 6.85 9.67
CA THR A 3 -13.28 5.78 10.60
C THR A 3 -14.56 5.04 10.20
N THR A 4 -15.50 5.74 9.58
CA THR A 4 -16.84 5.21 9.25
C THR A 4 -16.90 4.51 7.90
N SER A 5 -16.28 5.07 6.86
CA SER A 5 -16.38 4.56 5.49
C SER A 5 -15.07 3.93 5.01
N PHE A 6 -13.93 4.57 5.24
CA PHE A 6 -12.64 4.13 4.71
C PHE A 6 -12.02 2.96 5.51
N ARG A 7 -12.14 2.98 6.85
CA ARG A 7 -11.58 1.98 7.77
C ARG A 7 -11.86 0.52 7.38
N PRO A 8 -13.10 0.07 7.12
CA PRO A 8 -13.35 -1.34 6.81
C PRO A 8 -12.60 -1.81 5.54
N PHE A 9 -12.61 -1.01 4.48
CA PHE A 9 -11.87 -1.30 3.24
C PHE A 9 -10.36 -1.33 3.48
N PHE A 10 -9.86 -0.37 4.26
CA PHE A 10 -8.44 -0.30 4.58
C PHE A 10 -7.97 -1.51 5.41
N ILE A 11 -8.75 -1.93 6.42
CA ILE A 11 -8.43 -3.13 7.20
C ILE A 11 -8.44 -4.38 6.32
N HIS A 12 -9.43 -4.51 5.42
CA HIS A 12 -9.47 -5.62 4.47
C HIS A 12 -8.24 -5.62 3.56
N HIS A 13 -7.87 -4.47 3.00
CA HIS A 13 -6.66 -4.31 2.20
C HIS A 13 -5.40 -4.72 2.97
N LEU A 14 -5.25 -4.27 4.22
CA LEU A 14 -4.12 -4.68 5.07
C LEU A 14 -4.07 -6.19 5.30
N ARG A 15 -5.21 -6.87 5.48
CA ARG A 15 -5.27 -8.33 5.63
C ARG A 15 -4.77 -9.05 4.38
N VAL A 16 -5.22 -8.61 3.20
CA VAL A 16 -4.74 -9.14 1.91
C VAL A 16 -3.24 -8.90 1.78
N CYS A 17 -2.76 -7.71 2.13
CA CYS A 17 -1.33 -7.40 2.08
C CYS A 17 -0.51 -8.23 3.06
N ILE A 18 -1.03 -8.55 4.25
CA ILE A 18 -0.38 -9.44 5.22
C ILE A 18 -0.31 -10.87 4.68
N PHE A 19 -1.40 -11.36 4.09
CA PHE A 19 -1.47 -12.68 3.45
C PHE A 19 -0.42 -12.82 2.33
N LEU A 20 -0.32 -11.81 1.48
CA LEU A 20 0.69 -11.73 0.41
C LEU A 20 2.11 -11.37 0.91
N SER A 21 2.29 -11.24 2.23
CA SER A 21 3.55 -10.83 2.87
C SER A 21 4.14 -9.54 2.30
N CYS A 22 3.27 -8.60 1.94
CA CYS A 22 3.58 -7.44 1.12
C CYS A 22 3.49 -6.10 1.90
N THR A 23 3.23 -6.15 3.21
CA THR A 23 3.22 -4.98 4.11
C THR A 23 4.02 -5.20 5.40
N LEU A 24 4.55 -4.11 5.96
CA LEU A 24 5.23 -4.04 7.27
C LEU A 24 4.36 -3.40 8.35
N CYS A 25 3.08 -3.19 8.09
CA CYS A 25 2.16 -2.63 9.07
C CYS A 25 0.94 -3.54 9.24
N ARG A 26 0.29 -3.40 10.40
CA ARG A 26 -0.97 -4.05 10.71
C ARG A 26 -1.90 -3.07 11.42
N TRP A 27 -3.19 -3.32 11.33
CA TRP A 27 -4.17 -2.63 12.16
C TRP A 27 -4.18 -3.26 13.56
N ASP A 28 -4.10 -2.43 14.59
CA ASP A 28 -4.34 -2.82 15.96
C ASP A 28 -5.75 -2.42 16.39
N ALA A 29 -6.56 -3.41 16.80
CA ALA A 29 -7.94 -3.17 17.19
C ALA A 29 -8.03 -2.47 18.56
N THR A 30 -7.04 -2.65 19.44
CA THR A 30 -7.03 -2.10 20.80
C THR A 30 -6.74 -0.60 20.78
N SER A 31 -5.68 -0.18 20.09
CA SER A 31 -5.36 1.24 19.92
C SER A 31 -6.14 1.92 18.79
N GLU A 32 -6.84 1.14 17.95
CA GLU A 32 -7.51 1.60 16.73
C GLU A 32 -6.56 2.44 15.85
N GLN A 33 -5.33 1.95 15.68
CA GLN A 33 -4.27 2.58 14.92
C GLN A 33 -3.49 1.56 14.09
N ILE A 34 -2.76 2.08 13.10
CA ILE A 34 -1.79 1.32 12.33
C ILE A 34 -0.51 1.22 13.13
N ILE A 35 -0.03 0.01 13.37
CA ILE A 35 1.23 -0.25 14.07
C ILE A 35 2.21 -1.01 13.16
N PRO A 36 3.53 -0.88 13.39
CA PRO A 36 4.53 -1.73 12.74
C PRO A 36 4.25 -3.21 13.02
N ARG A 37 4.42 -4.05 12.01
CA ARG A 37 4.38 -5.51 12.12
C ARG A 37 5.77 -6.03 12.42
N ASP A 38 5.88 -6.94 13.39
CA ASP A 38 7.13 -7.66 13.63
C ASP A 38 7.59 -8.39 12.38
N SER A 39 8.77 -8.02 11.90
CA SER A 39 9.34 -8.54 10.66
C SER A 39 10.81 -8.86 10.86
N THR A 40 11.23 -10.00 10.34
CA THR A 40 12.64 -10.40 10.32
C THR A 40 13.38 -9.59 9.26
N LYS A 41 14.72 -9.50 9.37
CA LYS A 41 15.55 -8.85 8.33
C LYS A 41 15.32 -9.48 6.95
N LEU A 42 15.12 -10.80 6.92
CA LEU A 42 14.81 -11.55 5.69
C LEU A 42 13.44 -11.17 5.11
N GLY A 43 12.41 -11.02 5.97
CA GLY A 43 11.09 -10.58 5.52
C GLY A 43 11.10 -9.18 4.91
N ILE A 44 11.86 -8.24 5.51
CA ILE A 44 12.06 -6.90 4.95
C ILE A 44 12.80 -6.97 3.61
N LEU A 45 13.81 -7.84 3.49
CA LEU A 45 14.54 -8.03 2.23
C LEU A 45 13.65 -8.63 1.13
N TYR A 46 12.81 -9.61 1.46
CA TYR A 46 11.86 -10.21 0.53
C TYR A 46 10.85 -9.17 -0.01
N GLN A 47 10.35 -8.30 0.85
CA GLN A 47 9.46 -7.22 0.40
C GLN A 47 10.18 -6.20 -0.47
N LYS A 48 11.46 -5.91 -0.14
CA LYS A 48 12.32 -5.10 -0.98
C LYS A 48 12.47 -5.68 -2.38
N SER A 49 12.82 -6.96 -2.47
CA SER A 49 12.98 -7.64 -3.75
C SER A 49 11.66 -7.72 -4.52
N GLN A 50 10.53 -7.94 -3.85
CA GLN A 50 9.19 -7.94 -4.47
C GLN A 50 8.86 -6.58 -5.12
N LEU A 51 9.21 -5.46 -4.47
CA LEU A 51 8.94 -4.14 -5.03
C LEU A 51 9.87 -3.84 -6.21
N ILE A 52 11.16 -4.17 -6.08
CA ILE A 52 12.15 -3.98 -7.15
C ILE A 52 11.81 -4.84 -8.36
N SER A 53 11.40 -6.11 -8.17
CA SER A 53 10.95 -6.95 -9.27
C SER A 53 9.69 -6.38 -9.94
N GLY A 54 8.77 -5.80 -9.17
CA GLY A 54 7.62 -5.06 -9.68
C GLY A 54 8.02 -3.87 -10.58
N VAL A 55 9.04 -3.09 -10.17
CA VAL A 55 9.58 -1.99 -10.99
C VAL A 55 10.19 -2.52 -12.29
N VAL A 56 11.02 -3.56 -12.21
CA VAL A 56 11.64 -4.18 -13.39
C VAL A 56 10.57 -4.68 -14.35
N TYR A 57 9.52 -5.32 -13.84
CA TYR A 57 8.38 -5.77 -14.64
C TYR A 57 7.63 -4.60 -15.28
N ALA A 58 7.36 -3.53 -14.53
CA ALA A 58 6.71 -2.33 -15.06
C ALA A 58 7.51 -1.69 -16.21
N VAL A 59 8.85 -1.62 -16.08
CA VAL A 59 9.74 -1.17 -17.16
C VAL A 59 9.65 -2.10 -18.38
N GLY A 60 9.67 -3.42 -18.16
CA GLY A 60 9.54 -4.41 -19.23
C GLY A 60 8.22 -4.28 -20.00
N ILE A 61 7.10 -4.14 -19.29
CA ILE A 61 5.78 -3.92 -19.91
C ILE A 61 5.74 -2.57 -20.65
N THR A 62 6.30 -1.50 -20.08
CA THR A 62 6.37 -0.18 -20.73
C THR A 62 7.14 -0.27 -22.06
N LEU A 63 8.27 -0.97 -22.08
CA LEU A 63 9.04 -1.20 -23.29
C LEU A 63 8.27 -2.05 -24.30
N LYS A 64 7.59 -3.11 -23.85
CA LYS A 64 6.74 -3.96 -24.70
C LYS A 64 5.61 -3.16 -25.34
N ILE A 65 4.90 -2.31 -24.58
CA ILE A 65 3.82 -1.47 -25.12
C ILE A 65 4.39 -0.45 -26.12
N SER A 66 5.52 0.18 -25.79
CA SER A 66 6.13 1.23 -26.60
C SER A 66 6.76 0.73 -27.91
N ARG A 67 7.41 -0.43 -27.90
CA ARG A 67 8.20 -0.98 -29.02
C ARG A 67 7.66 -2.29 -29.60
N GLY A 68 6.65 -2.87 -28.99
CA GLY A 68 6.03 -4.12 -29.41
C GLY A 68 5.17 -3.97 -30.65
N LYS A 69 5.04 -5.08 -31.39
CA LYS A 69 4.20 -5.22 -32.58
C LYS A 69 2.74 -5.57 -32.27
N ASP A 70 2.38 -5.57 -30.98
CA ASP A 70 1.02 -5.84 -30.50
C ASP A 70 0.03 -4.85 -31.11
N SER A 71 -1.22 -5.29 -31.29
CA SER A 71 -2.31 -4.45 -31.78
C SER A 71 -2.63 -3.32 -30.79
N ILE A 72 -3.30 -2.27 -31.27
CA ILE A 72 -3.71 -1.12 -30.42
C ILE A 72 -4.60 -1.60 -29.26
N ALA A 73 -5.51 -2.55 -29.52
CA ALA A 73 -6.39 -3.10 -28.50
C ALA A 73 -5.63 -3.82 -27.38
N GLU A 74 -4.63 -4.64 -27.72
CA GLU A 74 -3.78 -5.34 -26.75
C GLU A 74 -2.93 -4.35 -25.93
N LYS A 75 -2.43 -3.29 -26.57
CA LYS A 75 -1.70 -2.22 -25.89
C LYS A 75 -2.59 -1.50 -24.87
N CYS A 76 -3.83 -1.15 -25.23
CA CYS A 76 -4.77 -0.49 -24.32
C CYS A 76 -5.09 -1.34 -23.08
N GLN A 77 -5.29 -2.65 -23.25
CA GLN A 77 -5.46 -3.55 -22.10
C GLN A 77 -4.23 -3.55 -21.19
N GLY A 78 -3.02 -3.63 -21.78
CA GLY A 78 -1.76 -3.58 -21.05
C GLY A 78 -1.55 -2.28 -20.26
N VAL A 79 -1.96 -1.13 -20.81
CA VAL A 79 -1.84 0.18 -20.14
C VAL A 79 -2.63 0.24 -18.83
N VAL A 80 -3.85 -0.29 -18.81
CA VAL A 80 -4.69 -0.27 -17.59
C VAL A 80 -4.01 -1.06 -16.46
N PHE A 81 -3.53 -2.27 -16.75
CA PHE A 81 -2.81 -3.08 -15.77
C PHE A 81 -1.49 -2.43 -15.33
N LEU A 82 -0.78 -1.78 -16.25
CA LEU A 82 0.45 -1.05 -15.94
C LEU A 82 0.18 0.12 -14.97
N LEU A 83 -0.90 0.89 -15.18
CA LEU A 83 -1.28 1.97 -14.27
C LEU A 83 -1.62 1.45 -12.87
N CYS A 84 -2.41 0.37 -12.78
CA CYS A 84 -2.69 -0.29 -11.50
C CYS A 84 -1.40 -0.73 -10.80
N LEU A 85 -0.48 -1.35 -11.53
CA LEU A 85 0.81 -1.77 -11.00
C LEU A 85 1.64 -0.59 -10.48
N ILE A 86 1.72 0.51 -11.24
CA ILE A 86 2.45 1.72 -10.84
C ILE A 86 1.88 2.28 -9.53
N ILE A 87 0.54 2.39 -9.42
CA ILE A 87 -0.11 2.86 -8.19
C ILE A 87 0.25 1.95 -7.01
N CYS A 88 0.22 0.63 -7.19
CA CYS A 88 0.60 -0.33 -6.16
C CYS A 88 2.08 -0.21 -5.76
N ILE A 89 2.98 0.05 -6.72
CA ILE A 89 4.40 0.27 -6.44
C ILE A 89 4.58 1.57 -5.63
N LEU A 90 3.99 2.68 -6.08
CA LEU A 90 4.11 3.99 -5.42
C LEU A 90 3.58 3.95 -3.98
N ALA A 91 2.42 3.32 -3.76
CA ALA A 91 1.85 3.16 -2.43
C ALA A 91 2.80 2.40 -1.46
N ARG A 92 3.68 1.56 -2.00
CA ARG A 92 4.63 0.73 -1.25
C ARG A 92 6.07 1.27 -1.31
N TRP A 93 6.31 2.39 -2.00
CA TRP A 93 7.63 3.00 -2.21
C TRP A 93 8.14 3.78 -1.00
N TYR A 94 7.90 3.25 0.19
CA TYR A 94 8.36 3.82 1.45
C TYR A 94 9.05 2.70 2.24
N TRP A 95 10.32 2.94 2.58
CA TRP A 95 11.18 1.94 3.24
C TRP A 95 11.33 2.23 4.74
N PRO A 96 10.36 1.86 5.59
CA PRO A 96 10.52 2.06 7.02
C PRO A 96 11.68 1.20 7.55
N ARG A 97 12.38 1.73 8.55
CA ARG A 97 13.34 0.93 9.32
C ARG A 97 12.59 -0.10 10.16
N LYS A 98 13.30 -1.15 10.61
CA LYS A 98 12.72 -2.18 11.48
C LYS A 98 12.05 -1.52 12.70
N GLY A 99 10.78 -1.86 12.94
CA GLY A 99 10.00 -1.32 14.06
C GLY A 99 9.49 0.11 13.87
N GLN A 100 9.69 0.73 12.70
CA GLN A 100 9.15 2.04 12.39
C GLN A 100 7.96 1.93 11.43
N LEU A 101 7.05 2.90 11.54
CA LEU A 101 5.91 3.03 10.65
C LEU A 101 6.29 3.94 9.47
N SER A 102 5.84 3.60 8.25
CA SER A 102 6.06 4.47 7.09
C SER A 102 5.32 5.79 7.22
N GLU A 103 5.82 6.84 6.56
CA GLU A 103 5.19 8.17 6.62
C GLU A 103 3.72 8.18 6.19
N PRO A 104 3.29 7.48 5.12
CA PRO A 104 1.88 7.41 4.76
C PRO A 104 1.02 6.78 5.86
N CYS A 105 1.52 5.74 6.53
CA CYS A 105 0.83 5.10 7.64
C CYS A 105 0.76 6.02 8.87
N ARG A 106 1.80 6.82 9.14
CA ARG A 106 1.77 7.85 10.20
C ARG A 106 0.75 8.94 9.90
N MET A 107 0.69 9.39 8.64
CA MET A 107 -0.31 10.36 8.18
C MET A 107 -1.74 9.81 8.39
N LEU A 108 -1.99 8.56 7.99
CA LEU A 108 -3.30 7.92 8.20
C LEU A 108 -3.68 7.84 9.69
N ASN A 109 -2.73 7.49 10.57
CA ASN A 109 -2.96 7.55 12.01
C ASN A 109 -3.35 8.94 12.49
N SER A 110 -2.70 9.99 11.98
CA SER A 110 -3.07 11.38 12.29
C SER A 110 -4.48 11.72 11.80
N CYS A 111 -4.88 11.27 10.61
CA CYS A 111 -6.24 11.45 10.10
C CYS A 111 -7.28 10.76 10.98
N PHE A 112 -7.04 9.50 11.38
CA PHE A 112 -7.93 8.77 12.28
C PHE A 112 -8.04 9.47 13.65
N ARG A 113 -6.92 9.94 14.20
CA ARG A 113 -6.91 10.67 15.48
C ARG A 113 -7.66 11.99 15.40
N PHE A 114 -7.43 12.77 14.35
CA PHE A 114 -8.10 14.05 14.13
C PHE A 114 -9.61 13.86 14.04
N GLU A 115 -10.06 12.87 13.27
CA GLU A 115 -11.49 12.61 13.13
C GLU A 115 -12.14 12.16 14.44
N LYS A 116 -11.46 11.35 15.26
CA LYS A 116 -11.97 11.00 16.60
C LYS A 116 -12.15 12.24 17.48
N VAL A 117 -11.17 13.14 17.50
CA VAL A 117 -11.26 14.39 18.27
C VAL A 117 -12.42 15.25 17.77
N LEU A 118 -12.60 15.35 16.46
CA LEU A 118 -13.69 16.11 15.86
C LEU A 118 -15.05 15.51 16.23
N ILE A 119 -15.21 14.18 16.13
CA ILE A 119 -16.45 13.49 16.53
C ILE A 119 -16.72 13.67 18.03
N SER A 120 -15.70 13.57 18.90
CA SER A 120 -15.88 13.77 20.35
C SER A 120 -16.16 15.23 20.72
N GLY A 121 -15.63 16.19 19.97
CA GLY A 121 -15.81 17.62 20.24
C GLY A 121 -17.13 18.21 19.75
N TYR A 122 -17.76 17.58 18.74
CA TYR A 122 -19.12 17.90 18.30
C TYR A 122 -20.19 17.00 18.97
N GLY A 123 -19.75 16.04 19.79
CA GLY A 123 -20.60 15.14 20.56
C GLY A 123 -20.86 15.65 21.98
N THR A 124 -21.45 16.84 22.10
CA THR A 124 -22.31 17.29 23.20
C THR A 124 -23.44 18.12 22.61
#